data_AF-A0A8T4PRU1-F1
#
_entry.id   AF-A0A8T4PRU1-F1
#
_cell.length_a   1.000
_cell.length_b   1.000
_cell.length_c   1.000
_cell.angle_alpha   90.00
_cell.angle_beta   90.00
_cell.angle_gamma   90.00
#
_symmetry.space_group_name_H-M   'P 1'
#
loop_
_entity.id
_entity.type
_entity.pdbx_description
1 polymer ?
#
loop_
_entity_poly.entity_id
_entity_poly.type
_entity_poly.pdbx_seq_one_letter_code
_entity_poly.pdbx_strand_id
1 'polypeptide(L)' 'MRVVAYKGQYRVTIPKDLAEAKGWKPGTKLRFVEDTEGNIILKELEEKK' A
#
# COMPACT_ATOMS: atom_id res chain seq x y z
N MET A 1 0.03 -12.39 -0.83
CA MET A 1 0.51 -11.17 -0.14
C MET A 1 0.86 -11.51 1.28
N ARG A 2 2.00 -11.06 1.80
CA ARG A 2 2.41 -11.30 3.20
C ARG A 2 2.33 -9.98 3.96
N VAL A 3 1.53 -9.97 5.02
CA VAL A 3 1.49 -8.87 5.99
C VAL A 3 2.47 -9.23 7.11
N VAL A 4 3.41 -8.34 7.40
CA VAL A 4 4.44 -8.51 8.41
C VAL A 4 4.24 -7.43 9.47
N ALA A 5 3.96 -7.83 10.71
CA ALA A 5 3.98 -6.90 11.84
C ALA A 5 5.44 -6.66 12.26
N TYR A 6 5.89 -5.41 12.23
CA TYR A 6 7.24 -5.03 12.66
C TYR A 6 7.19 -3.80 13.57
N LYS A 7 7.63 -3.95 14.82
CA LYS A 7 7.68 -2.88 15.84
C LYS A 7 6.35 -2.11 15.99
N GLY A 8 5.22 -2.82 16.06
CA GLY A 8 3.89 -2.23 16.20
C GLY A 8 3.30 -1.62 14.91
N GLN A 9 4.02 -1.71 13.78
CA GLN A 9 3.55 -1.27 12.47
C GLN A 9 3.34 -2.46 11.54
N TYR A 10 2.17 -2.55 10.93
CA TYR A 10 1.88 -3.55 9.90
C TYR A 10 2.50 -3.09 8.57
N ARG A 11 3.32 -3.95 7.97
CA ARG A 11 3.95 -3.75 6.67
C ARG A 11 3.37 -4.76 5.69
N VAL A 12 2.91 -4.28 4.53
CA VAL A 12 2.48 -5.15 3.45
C VAL A 12 3.60 -5.18 2.42
N THR A 13 4.12 -6.36 2.13
CA THR A 13 5.08 -6.51 1.02
C THR A 13 4.30 -6.55 -0.28
N ILE A 14 4.47 -5.51 -1.08
CA ILE A 14 3.91 -5.41 -2.43
C ILE A 14 4.97 -5.95 -3.40
N PRO A 15 4.64 -6.94 -4.25
CA PRO A 15 5.58 -7.45 -5.24
C PRO A 15 5.96 -6.37 -6.26
N LYS A 16 7.20 -6.43 -6.74
CA LYS A 16 7.80 -5.39 -7.60
C LYS A 16 6.98 -5.14 -8.87
N ASP A 17 6.52 -6.19 -9.55
CA ASP A 17 5.67 -6.09 -10.75
C ASP A 17 4.39 -5.27 -10.51
N LEU A 18 3.72 -5.44 -9.37
CA LEU A 18 2.50 -4.66 -9.06
C LEU A 18 2.82 -3.20 -8.78
N ALA A 19 3.92 -2.94 -8.06
CA ALA A 19 4.39 -1.59 -7.82
C ALA A 19 4.78 -0.89 -9.13
N GLU A 20 5.48 -1.57 -10.03
CA GLU A 20 5.87 -1.03 -11.34
C GLU A 20 4.66 -0.81 -12.26
N ALA A 21 3.71 -1.75 -12.31
CA ALA A 21 2.48 -1.61 -13.08
C ALA A 21 1.58 -0.46 -12.58
N LYS A 22 1.62 -0.15 -11.28
CA LYS A 22 0.93 1.00 -10.68
C LYS A 22 1.75 2.28 -10.69
N GLY A 23 3.05 2.22 -10.96
CA GLY A 23 3.95 3.37 -10.92
C GLY A 23 4.40 3.78 -9.50
N TRP A 24 4.22 2.91 -8.50
CA TRP A 24 4.65 3.16 -7.12
C TRP A 24 6.17 3.15 -7.01
N LYS A 25 6.72 4.24 -6.50
CA LYS A 25 8.15 4.43 -6.28
C LYS A 25 8.48 4.46 -4.78
N PRO A 26 9.73 4.21 -4.38
CA PRO A 26 10.17 4.45 -3.01
C PRO A 26 9.87 5.92 -2.65
N GLY A 27 8.99 6.13 -1.66
CA GLY A 27 8.49 7.45 -1.25
C GLY A 27 7.04 7.74 -1.64
N THR A 28 6.39 6.92 -2.47
CA THR A 28 4.96 7.05 -2.76
C THR A 28 4.14 6.83 -1.48
N LYS A 29 3.34 7.84 -1.11
CA LYS A 29 2.40 7.73 0.01
C LYS A 29 1.16 6.98 -0.46
N LEU A 30 0.85 5.88 0.22
CA LEU A 30 -0.35 5.08 -0.04
C LEU A 30 -1.29 5.20 1.16
N ARG A 31 -2.59 5.30 0.88
CA ARG A 31 -3.66 5.24 1.87
C ARG A 31 -4.31 3.87 1.83
N PHE A 32 -4.40 3.25 3.00
CA PHE A 32 -5.16 2.03 3.21
C PHE A 32 -6.62 2.42 3.49
N VAL A 33 -7.54 1.89 2.69
CA VAL A 33 -8.99 2.06 2.88
C VAL A 33 -9.58 0.67 3.03
N GLU A 34 -10.28 0.43 4.12
CA GLU A 34 -11.05 -0.80 4.32
C GLU A 34 -12.44 -0.59 3.71
N ASP A 35 -12.88 -1.54 2.88
CA ASP A 35 -14.24 -1.58 2.37
C ASP A 35 -15.18 -2.29 3.35
N THR A 36 -16.49 -2.08 3.20
CA THR A 36 -17.55 -2.73 3.99
C THR A 36 -17.51 -4.25 3.98
N GLU A 37 -16.85 -4.86 3.00
CA GLU A 37 -16.63 -6.30 2.91
C GLU A 37 -15.35 -6.78 3.63
N GLY A 38 -14.62 -5.89 4.30
CA GLY A 38 -13.35 -6.20 4.97
C GLY A 38 -12.15 -6.27 4.01
N ASN A 39 -12.32 -5.81 2.78
CA ASN A 39 -11.26 -5.75 1.77
C ASN A 39 -10.37 -4.52 1.98
N ILE A 40 -9.05 -4.69 1.98
CA ILE A 40 -8.10 -3.58 2.08
C ILE A 40 -7.73 -3.07 0.68
N ILE A 41 -8.13 -1.84 0.38
CA ILE A 41 -7.85 -1.13 -0.86
C ILE A 41 -6.68 -0.15 -0.64
N LEU A 42 -5.64 -0.30 -1.45
CA LEU A 42 -4.50 0.62 -1.50
C LEU A 42 -4.79 1.72 -2.53
N LYS A 43 -4.92 2.98 -2.06
CA LYS A 43 -5.04 4.16 -2.93
C LYS A 43 -3.78 5.00 -2.87
N GLU A 44 -3.32 5.44 -4.03
CA GLU A 44 -2.24 6.43 -4.12
C GLU A 44 -2.72 7.76 -3.58
N LEU A 45 -1.95 8.32 -2.64
CA LEU A 45 -2.04 9.73 -2.31
C LEU A 45 -1.09 10.44 -3.28
N GLU A 46 -1.64 10.97 -4.36
CA GLU A 46 -0.95 12.03 -5.08
C GLU A 46 -0.81 13.21 -4.11
N GLU A 47 0.38 13.39 -3.54
CA GLU A 47 0.72 14.68 -2.94
C GLU A 47 0.73 15.70 -4.07
N LYS A 48 -0.42 16.34 -4.31
CA LYS A 48 -0.44 17.64 -4.95
C LYS A 48 0.17 18.65 -3.99
N LYS A 49 1.51 18.77 -4.02
CA LYS A 49 2.18 20.06 -3.81
C LYS A 49 3.66 20.02 -4.16
#